data_AF-A0A7S0EP63-F1
#
_entry.id   AF-A0A7S0EP63-F1
#
_cell.length_a   1.000
_cell.length_b   1.000
_cell.length_c   1.000
_cell.angle_alpha   90.00
_cell.angle_beta   90.00
_cell.angle_gamma   90.00
#
_symmetry.space_group_name_H-M   'P 1'
#
loop_
_entity.id
_entity.type
_entity.pdbx_description
1 polymer ?
#
loop_
_entity_poly.entity_id
_entity_poly.type
_entity_poly.pdbx_seq_one_letter_code
_entity_poly.pdbx_strand_id
1 'polypeptide(L)'
;TPFPVGALARAALGGAPARLTPFQYCELLRGVLIVVVSALVLTVDMSQAYHTVRNQAMIKLYVIFNMLEIFDKLCTSFGQDILEALYSGTLHNRSTSRSVRMLFDLVIALVYLFLHTLVLFYHGVALTCAVNSNNNVLITLLISNNFIELKSNVFKRTDLAHLFQISCSDMVERFQLSIYIFFVVLQYIKVGGGGLGSEGLKDLLGSILLIYGSELVVDWIK
;
A
#
# COMPACT_ATOMS: atom_id res chain seq x y z
N THR A 1 -35.28 38.11 11.54
CA THR A 1 -36.47 37.23 11.53
C THR A 1 -36.02 35.83 11.98
N PRO A 2 -36.67 35.24 12.99
CA PRO A 2 -36.09 34.15 13.77
C PRO A 2 -36.19 32.79 13.04
N PHE A 3 -35.13 31.99 13.17
CA PHE A 3 -35.06 30.60 12.71
C PHE A 3 -36.12 29.73 13.43
N PRO A 4 -36.93 28.93 12.71
CA PRO A 4 -37.95 28.10 13.34
C PRO A 4 -37.31 26.83 13.91
N VAL A 5 -36.95 26.89 15.20
CA VAL A 5 -36.39 25.79 16.01
C VAL A 5 -37.33 24.56 16.04
N GLY A 6 -38.62 24.73 15.71
CA GLY A 6 -39.61 23.65 15.66
C GLY A 6 -39.42 22.63 14.53
N ALA A 7 -38.71 22.97 13.44
CA ALA A 7 -38.45 22.02 12.35
C ALA A 7 -37.42 20.95 12.75
N LEU A 8 -36.46 21.32 13.59
CA LEU A 8 -35.37 20.45 14.05
C LEU A 8 -35.86 19.44 15.10
N ALA A 9 -36.80 19.85 15.96
CA ALA A 9 -37.44 18.96 16.94
C ALA A 9 -38.36 17.91 16.30
N ARG A 10 -38.99 18.20 15.15
CA ARG A 10 -39.80 17.24 14.40
C ARG A 10 -38.97 16.20 13.64
N ALA A 11 -37.73 16.53 13.27
CA ALA A 11 -36.81 15.59 12.64
C ALA A 11 -36.20 14.57 13.62
N ALA A 12 -36.11 14.91 14.91
CA ALA A 12 -35.57 14.03 15.94
C ALA A 12 -36.56 12.97 16.46
N LEU A 13 -37.87 13.20 16.31
CA LEU A 13 -38.94 12.33 16.81
C LEU A 13 -39.63 11.48 15.74
N GLY A 14 -39.25 11.63 14.48
CA GLY A 14 -39.74 10.81 13.37
C GLY A 14 -38.64 9.86 12.91
N GLY A 15 -38.75 8.58 13.25
CA GLY A 15 -37.93 7.50 12.71
C GLY A 15 -38.13 7.32 11.20
N ALA A 16 -37.66 8.27 10.41
CA ALA A 16 -37.44 8.10 8.99
C ALA A 16 -36.13 7.32 8.83
N PRO A 17 -36.09 6.24 8.03
CA PRO A 17 -34.83 5.57 7.74
C PRO A 17 -33.90 6.62 7.13
N ALA A 18 -32.78 6.89 7.80
CA ALA A 18 -31.79 7.84 7.32
C ALA A 18 -31.37 7.43 5.91
N ARG A 19 -31.86 8.13 4.88
CA ARG A 19 -31.37 7.95 3.53
C ARG A 19 -29.92 8.41 3.54
N LEU A 20 -29.00 7.45 3.56
CA LEU A 20 -27.56 7.72 3.54
C LEU A 20 -27.23 8.67 2.38
N THR A 21 -26.31 9.60 2.62
CA THR A 21 -25.84 10.49 1.56
C THR A 21 -25.02 9.70 0.54
N PRO A 22 -24.99 10.10 -0.74
CA PRO A 22 -24.19 9.41 -1.77
C PRO A 22 -22.71 9.24 -1.36
N PHE A 23 -22.17 10.22 -0.64
CA PHE A 23 -20.82 10.14 -0.06
C PHE A 23 -20.66 9.02 0.97
N GLN A 24 -21.64 8.88 1.89
CA GLN A 24 -21.62 7.80 2.89
C GLN A 24 -21.70 6.40 2.26
N TYR A 25 -22.40 6.25 1.13
CA TYR A 25 -22.42 4.99 0.38
C TYR A 25 -21.05 4.63 -0.21
N CYS A 26 -20.33 5.59 -0.78
CA CYS A 26 -18.98 5.34 -1.31
C CYS A 26 -18.00 4.94 -0.19
N GLU A 27 -18.05 5.60 0.96
CA GLU A 27 -17.22 5.25 2.12
C GLU A 27 -17.56 3.86 2.67
N LEU A 28 -18.85 3.50 2.74
CA LEU A 28 -19.27 2.14 3.12
C LEU A 28 -18.77 1.10 2.12
N LEU A 29 -18.91 1.36 0.81
CA LEU A 29 -18.43 0.47 -0.25
C LEU A 29 -16.92 0.24 -0.14
N ARG A 30 -16.15 1.32 0.08
CA ARG A 30 -14.72 1.24 0.32
C ARG A 30 -14.39 0.39 1.54
N GLY A 31 -15.11 0.58 2.65
CA GLY A 31 -14.96 -0.24 3.84
C GLY A 31 -15.23 -1.73 3.59
N VAL A 32 -16.30 -2.05 2.85
CA VAL A 32 -16.64 -3.43 2.48
C VAL A 32 -15.55 -4.06 1.61
N LEU A 33 -15.04 -3.34 0.59
CA LEU A 33 -13.96 -3.83 -0.24
C LEU A 33 -12.71 -4.16 0.58
N ILE A 34 -12.34 -3.28 1.52
CA ILE A 34 -11.19 -3.51 2.42
C ILE A 34 -11.41 -4.78 3.26
N VAL A 35 -12.58 -4.95 3.87
CA VAL A 35 -12.88 -6.13 4.71
C VAL A 35 -12.84 -7.42 3.89
N VAL A 36 -13.43 -7.43 2.70
CA VAL A 36 -13.46 -8.60 1.82
C VAL A 36 -12.05 -8.97 1.35
N VAL A 37 -11.28 -7.99 0.87
CA VAL A 37 -9.90 -8.22 0.42
C VAL A 37 -9.01 -8.68 1.58
N SER A 38 -9.19 -8.10 2.78
CA SER A 38 -8.47 -8.54 3.98
C SER A 38 -8.77 -10.00 4.30
N ALA A 39 -10.04 -10.41 4.25
CA ALA A 39 -10.44 -11.80 4.49
C ALA A 39 -9.85 -12.76 3.45
N LEU A 40 -9.79 -12.36 2.17
CA LEU A 40 -9.16 -13.16 1.11
C LEU A 40 -7.66 -13.31 1.34
N VAL A 41 -6.97 -12.24 1.74
CA VAL A 41 -5.52 -12.27 2.01
C VAL A 41 -5.19 -13.17 3.20
N LEU A 42 -6.08 -13.29 4.21
CA LEU A 42 -5.89 -14.22 5.32
C LEU A 42 -5.85 -15.70 4.89
N THR A 43 -6.39 -16.04 3.71
CA THR A 43 -6.29 -17.40 3.15
C THR A 43 -4.96 -17.68 2.45
N VAL A 44 -4.13 -16.65 2.25
CA VAL A 44 -2.83 -16.78 1.60
C VAL A 44 -1.79 -17.26 2.60
N ASP A 45 -1.22 -18.44 2.37
CA ASP A 45 -0.22 -19.02 3.24
C ASP A 45 1.12 -18.28 3.16
N MET A 46 1.40 -17.50 4.20
CA MET A 46 2.65 -16.73 4.33
C MET A 46 3.90 -17.61 4.33
N SER A 47 3.82 -18.80 4.94
CA SER A 47 4.94 -19.74 5.03
C SER A 47 5.42 -20.21 3.65
N GLN A 48 4.50 -20.51 2.72
CA GLN A 48 4.84 -20.95 1.37
C GLN A 48 5.50 -19.83 0.56
N ALA A 49 4.97 -18.61 0.65
CA ALA A 49 5.56 -17.44 0.00
C ALA A 49 6.99 -17.17 0.51
N TYR A 50 7.18 -17.21 1.83
CA TYR A 50 8.49 -17.00 2.45
C TYR A 50 9.51 -18.06 2.04
N HIS A 51 9.15 -19.35 2.05
CA HIS A 51 10.07 -20.42 1.64
C HIS A 51 10.43 -20.36 0.15
N THR A 52 9.47 -20.00 -0.70
CA THR A 52 9.70 -19.90 -2.15
C THR A 52 10.65 -18.75 -2.51
N VAL A 53 10.51 -17.60 -1.82
CA VAL A 53 11.34 -16.41 -2.03
C VAL A 53 12.72 -16.57 -1.37
N ARG A 54 12.79 -17.16 -0.17
CA ARG A 54 14.04 -17.35 0.58
C ARG A 54 15.03 -18.30 -0.11
N ASN A 55 14.54 -19.27 -0.88
CA ASN A 55 15.40 -20.23 -1.58
C ASN A 55 15.97 -19.70 -2.92
N GLN A 56 15.77 -18.42 -3.25
CA GLN A 56 16.27 -17.82 -4.49
C GLN A 56 17.73 -17.34 -4.35
N ALA A 57 18.48 -17.37 -5.46
CA ALA A 57 19.82 -16.81 -5.54
C ALA A 57 19.80 -15.27 -5.42
N MET A 58 20.86 -14.67 -4.87
CA MET A 58 20.96 -13.22 -4.61
C MET A 58 20.63 -12.33 -5.82
N ILE A 59 21.13 -12.68 -7.02
CA ILE A 59 20.83 -11.94 -8.27
C ILE A 59 19.34 -12.00 -8.62
N LYS A 60 18.67 -13.12 -8.32
CA LYS A 60 17.23 -13.28 -8.56
C LYS A 60 16.40 -12.46 -7.58
N LEU A 61 16.83 -12.32 -6.33
CA LEU A 61 16.13 -11.52 -5.31
C LEU A 61 16.12 -10.02 -5.68
N TYR A 62 17.23 -9.50 -6.18
CA TYR A 62 17.31 -8.12 -6.69
C TYR A 62 16.34 -7.87 -7.85
N VAL A 63 16.27 -8.79 -8.82
CA VAL A 63 15.34 -8.67 -9.95
C VAL A 63 13.89 -8.71 -9.45
N ILE A 64 13.56 -9.61 -8.52
CA ILE A 64 12.22 -9.71 -7.93
C ILE A 64 11.84 -8.39 -7.24
N PHE A 65 12.74 -7.79 -6.46
CA PHE A 65 12.48 -6.52 -5.79
C PHE A 65 12.14 -5.39 -6.79
N ASN A 66 12.96 -5.21 -7.82
CA ASN A 66 12.71 -4.20 -8.85
C ASN A 66 11.40 -4.46 -9.61
N MET A 67 11.10 -5.71 -9.93
CA MET A 67 9.84 -6.04 -10.60
C MET A 67 8.63 -5.75 -9.71
N LEU A 68 8.70 -6.07 -8.42
CA LEU A 68 7.63 -5.78 -7.46
C LEU A 68 7.41 -4.28 -7.30
N GLU A 69 8.47 -3.47 -7.28
CA GLU A 69 8.37 -2.02 -7.26
C GLU A 69 7.70 -1.45 -8.52
N ILE A 70 8.09 -1.94 -9.71
CA ILE A 70 7.45 -1.55 -10.97
C ILE A 70 5.98 -1.95 -10.97
N PHE A 71 5.65 -3.15 -10.49
CA PHE A 71 4.26 -3.60 -10.39
C PHE A 71 3.45 -2.77 -9.40
N ASP A 72 4.04 -2.35 -8.28
CA ASP A 72 3.35 -1.48 -7.31
C ASP A 72 2.99 -0.13 -7.93
N LYS A 73 3.96 0.50 -8.62
CA LYS A 73 3.75 1.76 -9.36
C LYS A 73 2.70 1.60 -10.47
N LEU A 74 2.75 0.49 -11.20
CA LEU A 74 1.79 0.17 -12.25
C LEU A 74 0.38 -0.04 -11.69
N CYS A 75 0.25 -0.83 -10.63
CA CYS A 75 -1.02 -1.08 -9.96
C CYS A 75 -1.58 0.22 -9.38
N THR A 76 -0.76 1.06 -8.75
CA THR A 76 -1.20 2.37 -8.21
C THR A 76 -1.80 3.24 -9.30
N SER A 77 -1.20 3.28 -10.49
CA SER A 77 -1.76 4.00 -11.65
C SER A 77 -3.10 3.40 -12.09
N PHE A 78 -3.19 2.07 -12.28
CA PHE A 78 -4.43 1.43 -12.70
C PHE A 78 -5.54 1.50 -11.65
N GLY A 79 -5.19 1.49 -10.37
CA GLY A 79 -6.13 1.52 -9.26
C GLY A 79 -6.93 2.80 -9.20
N GLN A 80 -6.32 3.93 -9.56
CA GLN A 80 -7.02 5.22 -9.63
C GLN A 80 -8.16 5.15 -10.64
N ASP A 81 -7.88 4.67 -11.86
CA ASP A 81 -8.88 4.53 -12.93
C ASP A 81 -10.01 3.54 -12.57
N ILE A 82 -9.64 2.37 -12.02
CA ILE A 82 -10.60 1.31 -11.67
C ILE A 82 -11.51 1.74 -10.53
N LEU A 83 -10.95 2.35 -9.48
CA LEU A 83 -11.73 2.81 -8.34
C LEU A 83 -12.60 4.02 -8.72
N GLU A 84 -12.10 4.94 -9.55
CA GLU A 84 -12.88 6.06 -10.05
C GLU A 84 -14.09 5.59 -10.88
N ALA A 85 -13.90 4.60 -11.76
CA ALA A 85 -14.99 3.99 -12.51
C ALA A 85 -16.05 3.37 -11.59
N LEU A 86 -15.63 2.64 -10.55
CA LEU A 86 -16.53 2.04 -9.56
C LEU A 86 -17.34 3.10 -8.78
N TYR A 87 -16.68 4.14 -8.28
CA TYR A 87 -17.35 5.19 -7.50
C TYR A 87 -18.29 6.04 -8.36
N SER A 88 -17.87 6.38 -9.58
CA SER A 88 -18.70 7.08 -10.56
C SER A 88 -19.96 6.28 -10.90
N GLY A 89 -19.81 4.97 -11.11
CA GLY A 89 -20.93 4.06 -11.33
C GLY A 89 -21.92 4.04 -10.15
N THR A 90 -21.41 4.04 -8.92
CA THR A 90 -22.22 4.00 -7.70
C THR A 90 -23.05 5.27 -7.49
N LEU A 91 -22.49 6.45 -7.80
CA LEU A 91 -23.15 7.74 -7.59
C LEU A 91 -24.28 8.04 -8.58
N HIS A 92 -24.21 7.53 -9.82
CA HIS A 92 -25.16 7.84 -10.89
C HIS A 92 -26.30 6.80 -11.05
N ASN A 93 -26.54 5.94 -10.05
CA ASN A 93 -27.47 4.81 -10.20
C ASN A 93 -28.95 5.20 -10.10
N ARG A 94 -29.68 5.15 -11.22
CA ARG A 94 -31.15 5.37 -11.28
C ARG A 94 -31.91 4.34 -12.14
N SER A 95 -31.29 3.27 -12.67
CA SER A 95 -31.98 2.35 -13.60
C SER A 95 -31.50 0.89 -13.54
N THR A 96 -32.45 -0.06 -13.67
CA THR A 96 -32.32 -1.51 -13.46
C THR A 96 -31.34 -2.22 -14.42
N SER A 97 -31.18 -1.74 -15.66
CA SER A 97 -30.23 -2.29 -16.66
C SER A 97 -28.76 -2.00 -16.31
N ARG A 98 -28.49 -1.05 -15.40
CA ARG A 98 -27.14 -0.67 -14.95
C ARG A 98 -26.65 -1.43 -13.71
N SER A 99 -27.48 -2.28 -13.08
CA SER A 99 -27.05 -3.07 -11.93
C SER A 99 -26.00 -4.13 -12.30
N VAL A 100 -26.08 -4.72 -13.50
CA VAL A 100 -25.09 -5.67 -14.00
C VAL A 100 -23.73 -5.03 -14.26
N ARG A 101 -23.72 -3.77 -14.71
CA ARG A 101 -22.50 -2.99 -14.89
C ARG A 101 -21.80 -2.73 -13.56
N MET A 102 -22.55 -2.34 -12.53
CA MET A 102 -21.97 -2.11 -11.19
C MET A 102 -21.41 -3.38 -10.56
N LEU A 103 -22.07 -4.52 -10.75
CA LEU A 103 -21.53 -5.79 -10.29
C LEU A 103 -20.23 -6.13 -11.02
N PHE A 104 -20.15 -5.87 -12.33
CA PHE A 104 -18.93 -6.08 -13.10
C PHE A 104 -17.80 -5.16 -12.64
N ASP A 105 -18.06 -3.86 -12.47
CA ASP A 105 -17.07 -2.90 -11.97
C ASP A 105 -16.60 -3.27 -10.55
N LEU A 106 -17.50 -3.77 -9.70
CA LEU A 106 -17.18 -4.25 -8.35
C LEU A 106 -16.30 -5.50 -8.36
N VAL A 107 -16.57 -6.46 -9.25
CA VAL A 107 -15.73 -7.65 -9.40
C VAL A 107 -14.34 -7.28 -9.90
N ILE A 108 -14.24 -6.38 -10.88
CA ILE A 108 -12.94 -5.89 -11.36
C ILE A 108 -12.17 -5.20 -10.23
N ALA A 109 -12.82 -4.30 -9.49
CA ALA A 109 -12.18 -3.61 -8.36
C ALA A 109 -11.71 -4.59 -7.28
N LEU A 110 -12.49 -5.63 -6.99
CA LEU A 110 -12.12 -6.66 -6.01
C LEU A 110 -10.91 -7.48 -6.48
N VAL A 111 -10.90 -7.92 -7.74
CA VAL A 111 -9.76 -8.64 -8.33
C VAL A 111 -8.52 -7.77 -8.32
N TYR A 112 -8.64 -6.50 -8.75
CA TYR A 112 -7.55 -5.54 -8.73
C TYR A 112 -7.00 -5.35 -7.30
N LEU A 113 -7.85 -5.06 -6.32
CA LEU A 113 -7.42 -4.83 -4.93
C LEU A 113 -6.76 -6.07 -4.33
N PHE A 114 -7.26 -7.27 -4.64
CA PHE A 114 -6.64 -8.51 -4.22
C PHE A 114 -5.24 -8.67 -4.84
N LEU A 115 -5.11 -8.49 -6.15
CA LEU A 115 -3.82 -8.57 -6.86
C LEU A 115 -2.82 -7.52 -6.35
N HIS A 116 -3.24 -6.27 -6.17
CA HIS A 116 -2.38 -5.22 -5.65
C HIS A 116 -1.93 -5.52 -4.22
N THR A 117 -2.84 -6.02 -3.37
CA THR A 117 -2.48 -6.44 -2.01
C THR A 117 -1.50 -7.62 -2.02
N LEU A 118 -1.60 -8.55 -2.98
CA LEU A 118 -0.60 -9.60 -3.17
C LEU A 118 0.77 -9.04 -3.57
N VAL A 119 0.83 -8.03 -4.45
CA VAL A 119 2.09 -7.36 -4.80
C VAL A 119 2.73 -6.75 -3.56
N LEU A 120 1.97 -5.97 -2.78
CA LEU A 120 2.44 -5.36 -1.52
C LEU A 120 2.89 -6.42 -0.51
N PHE A 121 2.18 -7.54 -0.43
CA PHE A 121 2.54 -8.66 0.43
C PHE A 121 3.88 -9.30 0.01
N TYR A 122 4.06 -9.60 -1.28
CA TYR A 122 5.33 -10.12 -1.80
C TYR A 122 6.48 -9.11 -1.63
N HIS A 123 6.20 -7.82 -1.71
CA HIS A 123 7.17 -6.76 -1.43
C HIS A 123 7.68 -6.85 0.01
N GLY A 124 6.78 -6.98 0.99
CA GLY A 124 7.15 -7.17 2.40
C GLY A 124 7.93 -8.48 2.65
N VAL A 125 7.55 -9.58 1.99
CA VAL A 125 8.28 -10.86 2.09
C VAL A 125 9.68 -10.76 1.49
N ALA A 126 9.82 -10.12 0.33
CA ALA A 126 11.12 -9.89 -0.31
C ALA A 126 12.03 -9.02 0.55
N LEU A 127 11.51 -7.94 1.14
CA LEU A 127 12.26 -7.09 2.07
C LEU A 127 12.71 -7.87 3.32
N THR A 128 11.82 -8.68 3.90
CA THR A 128 12.16 -9.56 5.03
C THR A 128 13.27 -10.54 4.65
N CYS A 129 13.23 -11.10 3.44
CA CYS A 129 14.27 -11.99 2.94
C CYS A 129 15.59 -11.25 2.73
N ALA A 130 15.57 -10.01 2.23
CA ALA A 130 16.75 -9.19 2.02
C ALA A 130 17.42 -8.83 3.36
N VAL A 131 16.64 -8.42 4.36
CA VAL A 131 17.12 -8.13 5.72
C VAL A 131 17.70 -9.37 6.40
N ASN A 132 17.08 -10.53 6.19
CA ASN A 132 17.56 -11.80 6.73
C ASN A 132 18.70 -12.44 5.90
N SER A 133 19.12 -11.80 4.82
CA SER A 133 20.25 -12.23 3.99
C SER A 133 21.52 -11.46 4.34
N ASN A 134 22.66 -11.82 3.78
CA ASN A 134 23.92 -11.12 4.05
C ASN A 134 23.82 -9.61 3.77
N ASN A 135 24.40 -8.79 4.63
CA ASN A 135 24.40 -7.32 4.53
C ASN A 135 24.80 -6.80 3.14
N ASN A 136 25.71 -7.48 2.43
CA ASN A 136 26.14 -7.09 1.09
C ASN A 136 24.99 -7.04 0.07
N VAL A 137 23.99 -7.90 0.21
CA VAL A 137 22.85 -7.94 -0.72
C VAL A 137 21.82 -6.89 -0.40
N LEU A 138 21.54 -6.67 0.88
CA LEU A 138 20.70 -5.55 1.29
C LEU A 138 21.30 -4.22 0.81
N ILE A 139 22.60 -4.00 1.02
CA ILE A 139 23.30 -2.79 0.59
C ILE A 139 23.27 -2.63 -0.94
N THR A 140 23.54 -3.70 -1.69
CA THR A 140 23.53 -3.66 -3.16
C THR A 140 22.14 -3.31 -3.70
N LEU A 141 21.08 -3.88 -3.10
CA LEU A 141 19.69 -3.59 -3.47
C LEU A 141 19.36 -2.12 -3.23
N LEU A 142 19.66 -1.59 -2.04
CA LEU A 142 19.37 -0.21 -1.69
C LEU A 142 20.15 0.79 -2.56
N ILE A 143 21.45 0.58 -2.77
CA ILE A 143 22.26 1.46 -3.62
C ILE A 143 21.67 1.52 -5.03
N SER A 144 21.28 0.38 -5.59
CA SER A 144 20.71 0.35 -6.93
C SER A 144 19.35 1.06 -6.99
N ASN A 145 18.51 0.90 -5.97
CA ASN A 145 17.19 1.53 -5.95
C ASN A 145 17.32 3.06 -5.86
N ASN A 146 18.05 3.50 -4.84
CA ASN A 146 18.36 4.90 -4.54
C ASN A 146 19.02 5.62 -5.73
N PHE A 147 19.87 4.93 -6.50
CA PHE A 147 20.50 5.50 -7.68
C PHE A 147 19.53 5.71 -8.85
N ILE A 148 18.62 4.75 -9.09
CA ILE A 148 17.59 4.87 -10.13
C ILE A 148 16.67 6.06 -9.82
N GLU A 149 16.28 6.17 -8.56
CA GLU A 149 15.44 7.22 -8.04
C GLU A 149 16.10 8.61 -8.16
N LEU A 150 17.32 8.75 -7.65
CA LEU A 150 18.08 10.00 -7.70
C LEU A 150 18.31 10.47 -9.14
N LYS A 151 18.66 9.55 -10.05
CA LYS A 151 18.84 9.85 -11.48
C LYS A 151 17.57 10.44 -12.10
N SER A 152 16.39 9.98 -11.71
CA SER A 152 15.13 10.43 -12.31
C SER A 152 14.73 11.86 -11.91
N ASN A 153 15.23 12.33 -10.76
CA ASN A 153 14.84 13.59 -10.13
C ASN A 153 15.88 14.72 -10.33
N VAL A 154 17.19 14.41 -10.27
CA VAL A 154 18.25 15.44 -10.30
C VAL A 154 18.45 16.10 -11.67
N PHE A 155 18.13 15.42 -12.77
CA PHE A 155 18.37 15.95 -14.13
C PHE A 155 17.19 16.72 -14.73
N LYS A 156 16.06 16.84 -14.03
CA LYS A 156 14.89 17.55 -14.52
C LYS A 156 14.85 18.97 -13.97
N ARG A 157 14.54 19.95 -14.83
CA ARG A 157 14.27 21.32 -14.39
C ARG A 157 12.93 21.35 -13.67
N THR A 158 12.95 21.65 -12.37
CA THR A 158 11.76 21.60 -11.51
C THR A 158 11.07 22.96 -11.42
N ASP A 159 9.77 22.97 -11.71
CA ASP A 159 8.85 24.07 -11.38
C ASP A 159 8.29 23.88 -9.96
N LEU A 160 7.77 24.93 -9.31
CA LEU A 160 7.28 24.88 -7.94
C LEU A 160 6.14 23.87 -7.75
N ALA A 161 5.24 23.76 -8.73
CA ALA A 161 4.18 22.75 -8.73
C ALA A 161 4.74 21.31 -8.82
N HIS A 162 5.83 21.13 -9.56
CA HIS A 162 6.48 19.83 -9.72
C HIS A 162 7.26 19.43 -8.45
N LEU A 163 7.89 20.40 -7.76
CA LEU A 163 8.55 20.17 -6.47
C LEU A 163 7.57 19.71 -5.39
N PHE A 164 6.38 20.31 -5.35
CA PHE A 164 5.35 19.90 -4.40
C PHE A 164 4.87 18.46 -4.65
N GLN A 165 4.70 18.08 -5.92
CA GLN A 165 4.31 16.72 -6.28
C GLN A 165 5.38 15.69 -5.87
N ILE A 166 6.66 15.97 -6.10
CA ILE A 166 7.77 15.11 -5.65
C ILE A 166 7.71 14.96 -4.13
N SER A 167 7.59 16.07 -3.40
CA SER A 167 7.53 16.05 -1.92
C SER A 167 6.35 15.24 -1.39
N CYS A 168 5.17 15.35 -2.02
CA CYS A 168 4.01 14.54 -1.65
C CYS A 168 4.24 13.06 -1.94
N SER A 169 4.89 12.72 -3.05
CA SER A 169 5.25 11.35 -3.41
C SER A 169 6.22 10.76 -2.37
N ASP A 170 7.29 11.49 -2.03
CA ASP A 170 8.28 11.07 -1.04
C ASP A 170 7.64 10.81 0.33
N MET A 171 6.67 11.64 0.74
CA MET A 171 5.93 11.43 1.99
C MET A 171 5.11 10.13 1.98
N VAL A 172 4.47 9.79 0.87
CA VAL A 172 3.69 8.56 0.72
C VAL A 172 4.62 7.34 0.74
N GLU A 173 5.75 7.41 0.05
CA GLU A 173 6.77 6.36 0.01
C GLU A 173 7.34 6.08 1.40
N ARG A 174 7.68 7.11 2.18
CA ARG A 174 8.13 6.96 3.58
C ARG A 174 7.09 6.31 4.48
N PHE A 175 5.82 6.61 4.27
CA PHE A 175 4.73 5.99 5.02
C PHE A 175 4.62 4.49 4.67
N GLN A 176 4.69 4.15 3.39
CA GLN A 176 4.73 2.76 2.93
C GLN A 176 5.96 2.02 3.47
N LEU A 177 7.13 2.65 3.44
CA LEU A 177 8.37 2.10 4.00
C LEU A 177 8.23 1.81 5.50
N SER A 178 7.59 2.71 6.25
CA SER A 178 7.31 2.51 7.67
C SER A 178 6.43 1.28 7.92
N ILE A 179 5.43 1.03 7.06
CA ILE A 179 4.59 -0.17 7.10
C ILE A 179 5.40 -1.42 6.77
N TYR A 180 6.26 -1.38 5.76
CA TYR A 180 7.11 -2.52 5.41
C TYR A 180 8.13 -2.85 6.52
N ILE A 181 8.73 -1.85 7.16
CA ILE A 181 9.62 -2.05 8.31
C ILE A 181 8.85 -2.71 9.46
N PHE A 182 7.63 -2.23 9.76
CA PHE A 182 6.78 -2.86 10.77
C PHE A 182 6.49 -4.33 10.43
N PHE A 183 6.18 -4.63 9.17
CA PHE A 183 6.00 -5.99 8.68
C PHE A 183 7.26 -6.87 8.86
N VAL A 184 8.45 -6.35 8.53
CA VAL A 184 9.73 -7.05 8.72
C VAL A 184 9.96 -7.39 10.20
N VAL A 185 9.68 -6.46 11.12
CA VAL A 185 9.82 -6.70 12.57
C VAL A 185 8.87 -7.81 13.03
N LEU A 186 7.61 -7.78 12.61
CA LEU A 186 6.65 -8.85 12.93
C LEU A 186 7.12 -10.21 12.41
N GLN A 187 7.66 -10.25 11.20
CA GLN A 187 8.16 -11.48 10.61
C GLN A 187 9.44 -11.99 11.26
N TYR A 188 10.32 -11.09 11.69
CA TYR A 188 11.50 -11.44 12.46
C TYR A 188 11.12 -12.15 13.76
N ILE A 189 10.11 -11.63 14.48
CA ILE A 189 9.61 -12.24 15.72
C ILE A 189 9.00 -13.64 15.44
N LYS A 190 8.23 -13.77 14.35
CA LYS A 190 7.52 -15.00 14.00
C LYS A 190 8.43 -16.11 13.48
N VAL A 191 9.39 -15.78 12.61
CA VAL A 191 10.30 -16.75 11.98
C VAL A 191 11.53 -17.01 12.85
N GLY A 192 11.99 -16.02 13.62
CA GLY A 192 13.15 -16.11 14.49
C GLY A 192 12.97 -16.98 15.74
N GLY A 193 11.80 -17.59 15.94
CA GLY A 193 11.57 -18.55 17.01
C GLY A 193 11.78 -17.96 18.41
N GLY A 194 11.17 -16.80 18.71
CA GLY A 194 11.00 -16.28 20.08
C GLY A 194 12.26 -15.87 20.86
N GLY A 195 13.46 -16.08 20.33
CA GLY A 195 14.71 -15.69 20.97
C GLY A 195 15.14 -14.29 20.57
N LEU A 196 14.74 -13.27 21.34
CA LEU A 196 15.26 -11.91 21.21
C LEU A 196 16.71 -11.85 21.73
N GLY A 197 17.63 -12.55 21.07
CA GLY A 197 19.06 -12.47 21.37
C GLY A 197 19.53 -11.04 21.15
N SER A 198 20.29 -10.48 22.09
CA SER A 198 20.79 -9.10 22.01
C SER A 198 21.57 -8.83 20.72
N GLU A 199 22.28 -9.83 20.21
CA GLU A 199 23.08 -9.71 18.98
C GLU A 199 22.18 -9.68 17.73
N GLY A 200 21.18 -10.55 17.63
CA GLY A 200 20.26 -10.54 16.49
C GLY A 200 19.40 -9.27 16.40
N LEU A 201 19.02 -8.70 17.55
CA LEU A 201 18.29 -7.43 17.59
C LEU A 201 19.16 -6.26 17.14
N LYS A 202 20.46 -6.25 17.52
CA LYS A 202 21.41 -5.23 17.03
C LYS A 202 21.56 -5.31 15.52
N ASP A 203 21.67 -6.51 14.95
CA ASP A 203 21.79 -6.70 13.50
C ASP A 203 20.52 -6.22 12.78
N LEU A 204 19.33 -6.61 13.27
CA LEU A 204 18.05 -6.14 12.72
C LEU A 204 17.92 -4.61 12.80
N LEU A 205 18.26 -4.03 13.95
CA LEU A 205 18.23 -2.58 14.14
C LEU A 205 19.20 -1.88 13.18
N GLY A 206 20.39 -2.45 12.98
CA GLY A 206 21.35 -2.00 11.97
C GLY A 206 20.78 -2.02 10.56
N SER A 207 20.12 -3.11 10.15
CA SER A 207 19.46 -3.20 8.84
C SER A 207 18.32 -2.19 8.67
N ILE A 208 17.49 -2.00 9.70
CA ILE A 208 16.38 -1.03 9.67
C ILE A 208 16.92 0.40 9.57
N LEU A 209 17.91 0.75 10.38
CA LEU A 209 18.57 2.06 10.32
C LEU A 209 19.24 2.29 8.97
N LEU A 210 19.82 1.26 8.38
CA LEU A 210 20.44 1.34 7.07
C LEU A 210 19.41 1.58 5.97
N ILE A 211 18.29 0.85 5.97
CA ILE A 211 17.19 1.04 5.01
C ILE A 211 16.63 2.46 5.14
N TYR A 212 16.14 2.82 6.33
CA TYR A 212 15.49 4.10 6.57
C TYR A 212 16.45 5.29 6.41
N GLY A 213 17.70 5.13 6.85
CA GLY A 213 18.73 6.15 6.71
C GLY A 213 19.13 6.37 5.24
N SER A 214 19.22 5.30 4.45
CA SER A 214 19.53 5.41 3.02
C SER A 214 18.44 6.16 2.27
N GLU A 215 17.17 5.93 2.61
CA GLU A 215 16.01 6.64 2.05
C GLU A 215 16.06 8.13 2.38
N LEU A 216 16.26 8.46 3.66
CA LEU A 216 16.39 9.86 4.10
C LEU A 216 17.52 10.57 3.36
N VAL A 217 18.68 9.92 3.18
CA VAL A 217 19.80 10.54 2.47
C VAL A 217 19.44 10.86 1.02
N VAL A 218 18.74 9.96 0.32
CA VAL A 218 18.32 10.21 -1.06
C VAL A 218 17.33 11.35 -1.14
N ASP A 219 16.32 11.35 -0.28
CA ASP A 219 15.32 12.41 -0.24
C ASP A 219 15.88 13.78 0.11
N TRP A 220 16.93 13.83 0.93
CA TRP A 220 17.64 15.08 1.21
C TRP A 220 18.46 15.59 0.02
N ILE A 221 18.83 14.70 -0.91
CA ILE A 221 19.60 15.05 -2.12
C ILE A 221 18.68 15.46 -3.29
N LYS A 222 17.47 14.90 -3.36
CA LYS A 222 16.44 15.30 -4.33
C LYS A 222 16.08 16.78 -4.19
#